data_AF-A5DSF6-F1
#
_entry.id   AF-A5DSF6-F1
#
_cell.length_a   1.000
_cell.length_b   1.000
_cell.length_c   1.000
_cell.angle_alpha   90.00
_cell.angle_beta   90.00
_cell.angle_gamma   90.00
#
_symmetry.space_group_name_H-M   'P 1'
#
loop_
_entity.id
_entity.type
_entity.pdbx_description
1 polymer ?
#
loop_
_entity_poly.entity_id
_entity_poly.type
_entity_poly.pdbx_seq_one_letter_code
_entity_poly.pdbx_strand_id
1 'polypeptide(L)'
;MASDVGGSQLDIHSGGVDLCFPHHDNELAQSEAYFDNDQWVNYFMHNGHLHIQGQKMSKSLKNFITIQDALKDYSARQLRLVFAVSSWDKPLDFKDSLISEVKSIESTFNKFFSVVRALINDYKHKLEKGDHVSKKFTEAEKNLYSELEKTQLAVDSAFRDNLSSGQAIRALLDLVSNANSYIQATASGKVDLKVEILILVTNYILKILGILGLETRPDGLGWADSKVDAKDLTGAGTGAGASSGSNEDTILPYVKALAQFRDTVRGLAIEKADNNKFLIATDTIRSQLLQLGVSLDDRPDGTSLVKLLDETEKKQLLEQQELKNKALAEKAAKKKEQEALKAKKEAEKLAKMKIDPKEMFKDPSLYKEYDENGIPTIDINGEELSKSAKKKLLKQYQQQEKLYNEYLKSK
;
A
#
# COMPACT_ATOMS: atom_id res chain seq x y z
N MET A 1 28.50 -46.14 -11.61
CA MET A 1 28.11 -44.81 -11.10
C MET A 1 26.68 -44.78 -10.59
N ALA A 2 25.65 -44.88 -11.46
CA ALA A 2 24.25 -44.84 -11.01
C ALA A 2 23.96 -45.93 -9.95
N SER A 3 24.35 -47.16 -10.25
CA SER A 3 24.16 -48.31 -9.36
C SER A 3 25.08 -48.33 -8.12
N ASP A 4 26.14 -47.51 -8.09
CA ASP A 4 26.97 -47.36 -6.89
C ASP A 4 26.23 -46.59 -5.80
N VAL A 5 25.27 -45.74 -6.21
CA VAL A 5 24.45 -44.93 -5.30
C VAL A 5 23.07 -45.56 -5.11
N GLY A 6 22.40 -45.93 -6.20
CA GLY A 6 21.03 -46.45 -6.16
C GLY A 6 20.93 -47.97 -6.01
N GLY A 7 22.06 -48.68 -6.03
CA GLY A 7 22.09 -50.14 -5.90
C GLY A 7 21.59 -50.87 -7.15
N SER A 8 21.07 -52.07 -6.94
CA SER A 8 20.66 -53.00 -8.00
C SER A 8 19.32 -52.65 -8.65
N GLN A 9 18.58 -51.66 -8.12
CA GLN A 9 17.29 -51.24 -8.66
C GLN A 9 17.11 -49.72 -8.49
N LEU A 10 16.68 -49.06 -9.57
CA LEU A 10 16.36 -47.64 -9.61
C LEU A 10 14.87 -47.43 -9.88
N ASP A 11 14.25 -46.48 -9.19
CA ASP A 11 12.86 -46.12 -9.48
C ASP A 11 12.75 -45.35 -10.80
N ILE A 12 13.56 -44.31 -10.97
CA ILE A 12 13.50 -43.44 -12.14
C ILE A 12 14.90 -43.23 -12.70
N HIS A 13 15.06 -43.45 -14.01
CA HIS A 13 16.25 -43.06 -14.77
C HIS A 13 15.83 -42.15 -15.93
N SER A 14 16.62 -41.13 -16.25
CA SER A 14 16.18 -40.08 -17.19
C SER A 14 17.30 -39.62 -18.12
N GLY A 15 16.90 -39.07 -19.27
CA GLY A 15 17.83 -38.53 -20.25
C GLY A 15 17.14 -37.90 -21.45
N GLY A 16 17.91 -37.36 -22.40
CA GLY A 16 17.35 -36.97 -23.69
C GLY A 16 16.82 -38.17 -24.47
N VAL A 17 15.82 -37.98 -25.33
CA VAL A 17 15.28 -39.06 -26.18
C VAL A 17 16.34 -39.73 -27.08
N ASP A 18 17.42 -39.03 -27.41
CA ASP A 18 18.60 -39.58 -28.09
C ASP A 18 19.38 -40.61 -27.25
N LEU A 19 19.24 -40.58 -25.92
CA LEU A 19 19.89 -41.53 -25.03
C LEU A 19 19.09 -42.83 -24.89
N CYS A 20 17.82 -42.85 -25.31
CA CYS A 20 17.00 -44.07 -25.29
C CYS A 20 17.73 -45.22 -25.99
N PHE A 21 18.23 -44.99 -27.21
CA PHE A 21 19.04 -45.95 -27.94
C PHE A 21 20.27 -45.29 -28.58
N PRO A 22 21.48 -45.89 -28.49
CA PRO A 22 21.78 -47.17 -27.84
C PRO A 22 22.19 -47.04 -26.36
N HIS A 23 22.22 -45.82 -25.81
CA HIS A 23 22.88 -45.57 -24.52
C HIS A 23 22.18 -46.26 -23.35
N HIS A 24 20.91 -45.97 -23.08
CA HIS A 24 20.18 -46.56 -21.97
C HIS A 24 19.94 -48.07 -22.15
N ASP A 25 19.74 -48.54 -23.38
CA ASP A 25 19.71 -49.98 -23.69
C ASP A 25 21.01 -50.69 -23.26
N ASN A 26 22.17 -50.07 -23.53
CA ASN A 26 23.45 -50.63 -23.10
C ASN A 26 23.63 -50.55 -21.58
N GLU A 27 23.16 -49.48 -20.93
CA GLU A 27 23.20 -49.37 -19.46
C GLU A 27 22.33 -50.44 -18.77
N LEU A 28 21.15 -50.71 -19.34
CA LEU A 28 20.26 -51.77 -18.89
C LEU A 28 20.96 -53.12 -19.03
N ALA A 29 21.48 -53.45 -20.22
CA ALA A 29 22.17 -54.71 -20.49
C ALA A 29 23.39 -54.92 -19.57
N GLN A 30 24.15 -53.86 -19.28
CA GLN A 30 25.30 -53.93 -18.38
C GLN A 30 24.88 -54.15 -16.92
N SER A 31 23.86 -53.42 -16.46
CA SER A 31 23.46 -53.41 -15.05
C SER A 31 22.70 -54.70 -14.69
N GLU A 32 21.77 -55.13 -15.53
CA GLU A 32 21.00 -56.36 -15.33
C GLU A 32 21.90 -57.60 -15.32
N ALA A 33 22.87 -57.66 -16.26
CA ALA A 33 23.85 -58.73 -16.27
C ALA A 33 24.79 -58.73 -15.06
N TYR A 34 25.12 -57.55 -14.52
CA TYR A 34 25.98 -57.44 -13.33
C TYR A 34 25.26 -57.85 -12.04
N PHE A 35 23.99 -57.45 -11.89
CA PHE A 35 23.20 -57.72 -10.70
C PHE A 35 22.42 -59.04 -10.73
N ASP A 36 22.43 -59.75 -11.85
CA ASP A 36 21.64 -60.97 -12.08
C ASP A 36 20.15 -60.71 -11.79
N ASN A 37 19.61 -59.65 -12.41
CA ASN A 37 18.20 -59.26 -12.28
C ASN A 37 17.57 -58.86 -13.62
N ASP A 38 16.22 -58.86 -13.65
CA ASP A 38 15.44 -58.62 -14.86
C ASP A 38 14.83 -57.21 -14.94
N GLN A 39 15.12 -56.36 -13.94
CA GLN A 39 14.54 -55.01 -13.86
C GLN A 39 15.45 -54.08 -13.07
N TRP A 40 16.45 -53.51 -13.75
CA TRP A 40 17.32 -52.51 -13.12
C TRP A 40 16.62 -51.17 -12.91
N VAL A 41 15.68 -50.77 -13.77
CA VAL A 41 14.95 -49.48 -13.68
C VAL A 41 13.44 -49.69 -13.81
N ASN A 42 12.65 -49.05 -12.93
CA ASN A 42 11.19 -49.12 -12.99
C ASN A 42 10.59 -48.18 -14.04
N TYR A 43 11.08 -46.93 -14.14
CA TYR A 43 10.58 -45.92 -15.06
C TYR A 43 11.71 -45.18 -15.77
N PHE A 44 11.70 -45.22 -17.11
CA PHE A 44 12.54 -44.35 -17.94
C PHE A 44 11.79 -43.08 -18.34
N MET A 45 12.42 -41.92 -18.15
CA MET A 45 11.88 -40.62 -18.54
C MET A 45 12.78 -39.96 -19.59
N HIS A 46 12.27 -39.84 -20.82
CA HIS A 46 13.03 -39.27 -21.94
C HIS A 46 12.48 -37.93 -22.39
N ASN A 47 13.28 -36.86 -22.28
CA ASN A 47 12.85 -35.53 -22.71
C ASN A 47 12.99 -35.34 -24.22
N GLY A 48 12.04 -34.60 -24.81
CA GLY A 48 12.00 -34.34 -26.24
C GLY A 48 13.16 -33.48 -26.75
N HIS A 49 13.39 -33.51 -28.07
CA HIS A 49 14.41 -32.71 -28.72
C HIS A 49 14.03 -31.23 -28.83
N LEU A 50 15.03 -30.37 -28.67
CA LEU A 50 14.92 -28.95 -28.99
C LEU A 50 15.21 -28.69 -30.48
N HIS A 51 14.28 -28.02 -31.13
CA HIS A 51 14.37 -27.53 -32.51
C HIS A 51 14.40 -26.00 -32.48
N ILE A 52 15.08 -25.38 -33.45
CA ILE A 52 15.01 -23.94 -33.72
C ILE A 52 14.45 -23.78 -35.12
N GLN A 53 13.33 -23.06 -35.23
CA GLN A 53 12.67 -22.77 -36.51
C GLN A 53 12.47 -24.04 -37.37
N GLY A 54 12.04 -25.13 -36.74
CA GLY A 54 11.79 -26.42 -37.40
C GLY A 54 13.04 -27.27 -37.70
N GLN A 55 14.25 -26.82 -37.38
CA GLN A 55 15.48 -27.62 -37.53
C GLN A 55 15.99 -28.11 -36.18
N LYS A 56 16.42 -29.38 -36.10
CA LYS A 56 17.00 -29.93 -34.87
C LYS A 56 18.22 -29.11 -34.46
N MET A 57 18.27 -28.67 -33.21
CA MET A 57 19.43 -27.98 -32.67
C MET A 57 20.57 -28.98 -32.53
N SER A 58 21.70 -28.77 -33.23
CA SER A 58 22.88 -29.61 -33.05
C SER A 58 24.19 -28.88 -33.35
N LYS A 59 25.27 -29.34 -32.71
CA LYS A 59 26.62 -28.83 -32.99
C LYS A 59 27.04 -29.06 -34.45
N SER A 60 26.61 -30.17 -35.05
CA SER A 60 26.92 -30.52 -36.45
C SER A 60 26.20 -29.62 -37.46
N LEU A 61 24.96 -29.24 -37.20
CA LEU A 61 24.20 -28.27 -38.02
C LEU A 61 24.61 -26.81 -37.74
N LYS A 62 25.51 -26.55 -36.77
CA LYS A 62 25.95 -25.20 -36.33
C LYS A 62 24.79 -24.25 -35.99
N ASN A 63 23.61 -24.78 -35.69
CA ASN A 63 22.37 -24.04 -35.43
C ASN A 63 21.99 -24.07 -33.95
N PHE A 64 22.99 -24.05 -33.05
CA PHE A 64 22.77 -24.05 -31.61
C PHE A 64 22.97 -22.66 -31.02
N ILE A 65 22.16 -22.33 -30.03
CA ILE A 65 22.26 -21.08 -29.25
C ILE A 65 22.68 -21.49 -27.85
N THR A 66 23.77 -20.91 -27.34
CA THR A 66 24.17 -21.15 -25.96
C THR A 66 23.22 -20.44 -25.00
N ILE A 67 23.13 -20.91 -23.76
CA ILE A 67 22.33 -20.21 -22.73
C ILE A 67 22.82 -18.77 -22.55
N GLN A 68 24.14 -18.53 -22.59
CA GLN A 68 24.72 -17.18 -22.50
C GLN A 68 24.29 -16.28 -23.65
N ASP A 69 24.18 -16.81 -24.86
CA ASP A 69 23.69 -16.05 -26.02
C ASP A 69 22.18 -15.80 -25.94
N ALA A 70 21.39 -16.81 -25.57
CA ALA A 70 19.96 -16.66 -25.39
C ALA A 70 19.60 -15.62 -24.32
N LEU A 71 20.40 -15.53 -23.25
CA LEU A 71 20.21 -14.56 -22.17
C LEU A 71 20.51 -13.11 -22.57
N LYS A 72 21.10 -12.87 -23.75
CA LYS A 72 21.26 -11.50 -24.28
C LYS A 72 19.93 -10.95 -24.80
N ASP A 73 19.08 -11.83 -25.33
CA ASP A 73 17.81 -11.45 -25.98
C ASP A 73 16.58 -11.73 -25.11
N TYR A 74 16.69 -12.69 -24.17
CA TYR A 74 15.59 -13.17 -23.34
C TYR A 74 15.97 -13.21 -21.87
N SER A 75 15.01 -12.94 -20.98
CA SER A 75 15.25 -13.12 -19.54
C SER A 75 15.31 -14.62 -19.19
N ALA A 76 16.05 -14.96 -18.13
CA ALA A 76 16.07 -16.32 -17.59
C ALA A 76 14.66 -16.84 -17.27
N ARG A 77 13.77 -15.94 -16.82
CA ARG A 77 12.36 -16.25 -16.58
C ARG A 77 11.63 -16.62 -17.87
N GLN A 78 11.80 -15.84 -18.93
CA GLN A 78 11.15 -16.11 -20.22
C GLN A 78 11.61 -17.46 -20.77
N LEU A 79 12.92 -17.75 -20.74
CA LEU A 79 13.44 -19.04 -21.16
C LEU A 79 12.86 -20.19 -20.31
N ARG A 80 12.75 -20.00 -19.00
CA ARG A 80 12.16 -21.02 -18.12
C ARG A 80 10.67 -21.23 -18.39
N LEU A 81 9.92 -20.15 -18.63
CA LEU A 81 8.51 -20.21 -19.01
C LEU A 81 8.31 -20.93 -20.35
N VAL A 82 9.19 -20.74 -21.35
CA VAL A 82 9.14 -21.48 -22.62
C VAL A 82 9.11 -22.99 -22.40
N PHE A 83 9.98 -23.50 -21.53
CA PHE A 83 10.00 -24.92 -21.20
C PHE A 83 8.80 -25.33 -20.34
N ALA A 84 8.41 -24.51 -19.37
CA ALA A 84 7.30 -24.82 -18.48
C ALA A 84 5.92 -24.84 -19.16
N VAL A 85 5.70 -24.05 -20.22
CA VAL A 85 4.42 -24.07 -20.96
C VAL A 85 4.31 -25.22 -21.95
N SER A 86 5.43 -25.91 -22.19
CA SER A 86 5.54 -26.95 -23.20
C SER A 86 5.59 -28.36 -22.58
N SER A 87 5.16 -29.36 -23.34
CA SER A 87 5.26 -30.76 -22.91
C SER A 87 6.72 -31.20 -22.90
N TRP A 88 7.19 -31.77 -21.79
CA TRP A 88 8.59 -32.13 -21.59
C TRP A 88 9.05 -33.33 -22.44
N ASP A 89 8.11 -34.23 -22.77
CA ASP A 89 8.31 -35.49 -23.51
C ASP A 89 8.25 -35.30 -25.04
N LYS A 90 7.79 -34.14 -25.51
CA LYS A 90 7.62 -33.86 -26.95
C LYS A 90 8.71 -32.94 -27.48
N PRO A 91 9.03 -33.01 -28.80
CA PRO A 91 9.91 -32.04 -29.41
C PRO A 91 9.42 -30.60 -29.20
N LEU A 92 10.31 -29.73 -28.74
CA LEU A 92 10.05 -28.31 -28.57
C LEU A 92 10.59 -27.56 -29.79
N ASP A 93 9.77 -26.74 -30.45
CA ASP A 93 10.24 -25.83 -31.49
C ASP A 93 10.33 -24.39 -30.95
N PHE A 94 11.56 -23.92 -30.81
CA PHE A 94 11.87 -22.56 -30.36
C PHE A 94 11.67 -21.58 -31.52
N LYS A 95 10.49 -20.96 -31.54
CA LYS A 95 10.04 -20.01 -32.57
C LYS A 95 9.45 -18.74 -31.97
N ASP A 96 9.43 -17.66 -32.75
CA ASP A 96 9.00 -16.34 -32.29
C ASP A 96 7.56 -16.31 -31.75
N SER A 97 6.68 -17.17 -32.26
CA SER A 97 5.30 -17.26 -31.77
C SER A 97 5.23 -17.77 -30.33
N LEU A 98 6.06 -18.76 -29.97
CA LEU A 98 6.12 -19.31 -28.62
C LEU A 98 6.70 -18.27 -27.64
N ILE A 99 7.70 -17.52 -28.08
CA ILE A 99 8.26 -16.41 -27.29
C ILE A 99 7.23 -15.31 -27.07
N SER A 100 6.43 -14.99 -28.09
CA SER A 100 5.36 -13.99 -27.97
C SER A 100 4.27 -14.42 -26.98
N GLU A 101 3.89 -15.71 -27.00
CA GLU A 101 2.99 -16.30 -26.02
C GLU A 101 3.56 -16.18 -24.60
N VAL A 102 4.81 -16.57 -24.40
CA VAL A 102 5.48 -16.49 -23.09
C VAL A 102 5.59 -15.04 -22.59
N LYS A 103 5.91 -14.08 -23.44
CA LYS A 103 5.91 -12.64 -23.08
C LYS A 103 4.52 -12.16 -22.65
N SER A 104 3.46 -12.66 -23.29
CA SER A 104 2.08 -12.37 -22.91
C SER A 104 1.71 -12.95 -21.54
N ILE A 105 2.09 -14.20 -21.29
CA ILE A 105 1.93 -14.88 -19.99
C ILE A 105 2.68 -14.10 -18.90
N GLU A 106 3.93 -13.74 -19.16
CA GLU A 106 4.74 -12.94 -18.23
C GLU A 106 4.11 -11.58 -17.94
N SER A 107 3.66 -10.86 -18.97
CA SER A 107 2.93 -9.60 -18.83
C SER A 107 1.66 -9.76 -17.98
N THR A 108 0.93 -10.85 -18.15
CA THR A 108 -0.32 -11.11 -17.40
C THR A 108 -0.05 -11.26 -15.91
N PHE A 109 0.92 -12.10 -15.54
CA PHE A 109 1.33 -12.25 -14.13
C PHE A 109 1.91 -10.96 -13.56
N ASN A 110 2.76 -10.25 -14.31
CA ASN A 110 3.32 -8.95 -13.89
C ASN A 110 2.23 -7.93 -13.53
N LYS A 111 1.25 -7.75 -14.42
CA LYS A 111 0.13 -6.82 -14.21
C LYS A 111 -0.70 -7.22 -13.00
N PHE A 112 -1.02 -8.51 -12.87
CA PHE A 112 -1.77 -9.03 -11.73
C PHE A 112 -1.06 -8.76 -10.41
N PHE A 113 0.23 -9.14 -10.30
CA PHE A 113 0.99 -8.91 -9.07
C PHE A 113 1.13 -7.43 -8.73
N SER A 114 1.34 -6.56 -9.73
CA SER A 114 1.41 -5.11 -9.52
C SER A 114 0.10 -4.54 -8.96
N VAL A 115 -1.04 -4.96 -9.51
CA VAL A 115 -2.36 -4.53 -9.02
C VAL A 115 -2.60 -5.03 -7.59
N VAL A 116 -2.32 -6.30 -7.31
CA VAL A 116 -2.49 -6.87 -5.97
C VAL A 116 -1.59 -6.18 -4.95
N ARG A 117 -0.32 -5.87 -5.29
CA ARG A 117 0.58 -5.10 -4.42
C ARG A 117 0.01 -3.73 -4.09
N ALA A 118 -0.48 -3.00 -5.10
CA ALA A 118 -1.10 -1.70 -4.88
C ALA A 118 -2.30 -1.79 -3.91
N LEU A 119 -3.19 -2.77 -4.11
CA LEU A 119 -4.35 -2.98 -3.26
C LEU A 119 -3.98 -3.36 -1.81
N ILE A 120 -2.96 -4.21 -1.63
CA ILE A 120 -2.45 -4.58 -0.31
C ILE A 120 -1.87 -3.35 0.39
N ASN A 121 -1.12 -2.52 -0.32
CA ASN A 121 -0.51 -1.31 0.22
C ASN A 121 -1.55 -0.24 0.59
N ASP A 122 -2.67 -0.17 -0.13
CA ASP A 122 -3.81 0.68 0.22
C ASP A 122 -4.54 0.15 1.46
N TYR A 123 -4.73 -1.17 1.55
CA TYR A 123 -5.36 -1.81 2.70
C TYR A 123 -4.53 -1.63 3.98
N LYS A 124 -3.20 -1.82 3.93
CA LYS A 124 -2.30 -1.56 5.06
C LYS A 124 -2.44 -0.12 5.55
N HIS A 125 -2.47 0.84 4.63
CA HIS A 125 -2.59 2.25 4.98
C HIS A 125 -3.98 2.61 5.57
N LYS A 126 -5.06 1.96 5.14
CA LYS A 126 -6.39 2.10 5.78
C LYS A 126 -6.38 1.58 7.22
N LEU A 127 -5.76 0.42 7.45
CA LEU A 127 -5.62 -0.13 8.81
C LEU A 127 -4.80 0.78 9.73
N GLU A 128 -3.70 1.37 9.24
CA GLU A 128 -2.87 2.33 9.99
C GLU A 128 -3.65 3.59 10.39
N LYS A 129 -4.60 4.02 9.57
CA LYS A 129 -5.51 5.15 9.87
C LYS A 129 -6.61 4.81 10.87
N GLY A 130 -6.75 3.53 11.27
CA GLY A 130 -7.78 3.07 12.18
C GLY A 130 -9.14 2.80 11.52
N ASP A 131 -9.19 2.68 10.18
CA ASP A 131 -10.44 2.37 9.47
C ASP A 131 -10.90 0.94 9.79
N HIS A 132 -12.20 0.77 10.08
CA HIS A 132 -12.78 -0.55 10.29
C HIS A 132 -13.01 -1.25 8.94
N VAL A 133 -12.18 -2.26 8.62
CA VAL A 133 -12.38 -3.09 7.45
C VAL A 133 -13.09 -4.39 7.84
N SER A 134 -14.31 -4.58 7.36
CA SER A 134 -15.07 -5.81 7.58
C SER A 134 -14.34 -7.00 6.96
N LYS A 135 -14.13 -8.06 7.74
CA LYS A 135 -13.50 -9.32 7.29
C LYS A 135 -14.51 -10.38 6.84
N LYS A 136 -15.81 -10.05 6.82
CA LYS A 136 -16.86 -11.01 6.49
C LYS A 136 -16.87 -11.26 4.99
N PHE A 137 -16.73 -12.52 4.59
CA PHE A 137 -16.84 -12.93 3.19
C PHE A 137 -18.29 -12.78 2.70
N THR A 138 -18.45 -12.08 1.60
CA THR A 138 -19.69 -11.98 0.83
C THR A 138 -19.72 -13.09 -0.22
N GLU A 139 -20.77 -13.11 -1.03
CA GLU A 139 -20.94 -14.08 -2.11
C GLU A 139 -19.80 -13.97 -3.15
N ALA A 140 -19.31 -12.76 -3.43
CA ALA A 140 -18.22 -12.55 -4.37
C ALA A 140 -16.91 -13.21 -3.90
N GLU A 141 -16.54 -13.08 -2.62
CA GLU A 141 -15.34 -13.74 -2.09
C GLU A 141 -15.50 -15.26 -2.04
N LYS A 142 -16.70 -15.75 -1.70
CA LYS A 142 -16.99 -17.19 -1.72
C LYS A 142 -16.86 -17.78 -3.12
N ASN A 143 -17.32 -17.05 -4.14
CA ASN A 143 -17.17 -17.47 -5.53
C ASN A 143 -15.69 -17.53 -5.93
N LEU A 144 -14.91 -16.49 -5.64
CA LEU A 144 -13.47 -16.49 -5.94
C LEU A 144 -12.72 -17.59 -5.16
N TYR A 145 -13.10 -17.87 -3.93
CA TYR A 145 -12.56 -18.98 -3.14
C TYR A 145 -12.90 -20.35 -3.76
N SER A 146 -14.12 -20.54 -4.25
CA SER A 146 -14.49 -21.75 -4.98
C SER A 146 -13.69 -21.91 -6.28
N GLU A 147 -13.45 -20.82 -7.02
CA GLU A 147 -12.58 -20.84 -8.21
C GLU A 147 -11.12 -21.19 -7.85
N LEU A 148 -10.62 -20.73 -6.70
CA LEU A 148 -9.32 -21.14 -6.18
C LEU A 148 -9.27 -22.66 -5.89
N GLU A 149 -10.27 -23.23 -5.21
CA GLU A 149 -10.33 -24.66 -4.93
C GLU A 149 -10.39 -25.50 -6.23
N LYS A 150 -11.20 -25.08 -7.22
CA LYS A 150 -11.24 -25.73 -8.54
C LYS A 150 -9.89 -25.69 -9.23
N THR A 151 -9.22 -24.54 -9.17
CA THR A 151 -7.87 -24.38 -9.74
C THR A 151 -6.87 -25.30 -9.04
N GLN A 152 -6.96 -25.45 -7.72
CA GLN A 152 -6.09 -26.36 -6.96
C GLN A 152 -6.22 -27.81 -7.42
N LEU A 153 -7.46 -28.28 -7.62
CA LEU A 153 -7.72 -29.63 -8.14
C LEU A 153 -7.24 -29.79 -9.59
N ALA A 154 -7.44 -28.77 -10.43
CA ALA A 154 -7.00 -28.78 -11.82
C ALA A 154 -5.47 -28.85 -11.93
N VAL A 155 -4.76 -28.09 -11.10
CA VAL A 155 -3.28 -28.10 -11.05
C VAL A 155 -2.76 -29.44 -10.52
N ASP A 156 -3.36 -30.00 -9.46
CA ASP A 156 -2.99 -31.34 -8.95
C ASP A 156 -3.15 -32.40 -10.05
N SER A 157 -4.30 -32.38 -10.73
CA SER A 157 -4.60 -33.31 -11.82
C SER A 157 -3.62 -33.14 -12.99
N ALA A 158 -3.27 -31.90 -13.34
CA ALA A 158 -2.29 -31.61 -14.39
C ALA A 158 -0.88 -32.12 -14.05
N PHE A 159 -0.42 -31.98 -12.80
CA PHE A 159 0.89 -32.51 -12.42
C PHE A 159 0.92 -34.03 -12.33
N ARG A 160 -0.18 -34.66 -11.93
CA ARG A 160 -0.32 -36.12 -11.88
C ARG A 160 -0.47 -36.75 -13.25
N ASP A 161 -0.91 -35.98 -14.24
CA ASP A 161 -0.95 -36.37 -15.64
C ASP A 161 0.36 -35.99 -16.36
N ASN A 162 1.37 -36.85 -16.24
CA ASN A 162 2.66 -36.73 -16.94
C ASN A 162 3.36 -35.35 -16.75
N LEU A 163 3.33 -34.79 -15.54
CA LEU A 163 3.97 -33.51 -15.21
C LEU A 163 3.57 -32.36 -16.16
N SER A 164 2.28 -32.27 -16.50
CA SER A 164 1.75 -31.31 -17.48
C SER A 164 1.74 -29.86 -16.95
N SER A 165 2.94 -29.27 -16.84
CA SER A 165 3.15 -27.91 -16.34
C SER A 165 2.47 -26.84 -17.20
N GLY A 166 2.33 -27.08 -18.50
CA GLY A 166 1.61 -26.17 -19.39
C GLY A 166 0.11 -26.08 -19.07
N GLN A 167 -0.52 -27.19 -18.68
CA GLN A 167 -1.90 -27.18 -18.21
C GLN A 167 -2.02 -26.51 -16.85
N ALA A 168 -1.07 -26.75 -15.94
CA ALA A 168 -1.03 -26.07 -14.65
C ALA A 168 -0.93 -24.54 -14.82
N ILE A 169 -0.05 -24.04 -15.69
CA ILE A 169 0.08 -22.60 -15.98
C ILE A 169 -1.22 -22.03 -16.55
N ARG A 170 -1.90 -22.75 -17.46
CA ARG A 170 -3.21 -22.31 -17.99
C ARG A 170 -4.25 -22.15 -16.89
N ALA A 171 -4.35 -23.13 -15.98
CA ALA A 171 -5.25 -23.04 -14.83
C ALA A 171 -4.93 -21.83 -13.93
N LEU A 172 -3.64 -21.50 -13.74
CA LEU A 172 -3.26 -20.28 -13.01
C LEU A 172 -3.67 -18.99 -13.75
N LEU A 173 -3.58 -18.95 -15.08
CA LEU A 173 -4.01 -17.79 -15.89
C LEU A 173 -5.53 -17.59 -15.80
N ASP A 174 -6.30 -18.67 -15.80
CA ASP A 174 -7.75 -18.62 -15.60
C ASP A 174 -8.10 -18.09 -14.19
N LEU A 175 -7.37 -18.53 -13.16
CA LEU A 175 -7.50 -18.00 -11.80
C LEU A 175 -7.16 -16.50 -11.72
N VAL A 176 -6.12 -16.05 -12.44
CA VAL A 176 -5.80 -14.61 -12.57
C VAL A 176 -6.95 -13.84 -13.22
N SER A 177 -7.58 -14.40 -14.26
CA SER A 177 -8.75 -13.80 -14.92
C SER A 177 -9.94 -13.66 -13.96
N ASN A 178 -10.23 -14.69 -13.18
CA ASN A 178 -11.27 -14.68 -12.15
C ASN A 178 -10.98 -13.64 -11.05
N ALA A 179 -9.74 -13.55 -10.59
CA ALA A 179 -9.32 -12.56 -9.60
C ALA A 179 -9.40 -11.12 -10.14
N ASN A 180 -9.01 -10.90 -11.40
CA ASN A 180 -9.16 -9.60 -12.06
C ASN A 180 -10.63 -9.19 -12.20
N SER A 181 -11.53 -10.14 -12.50
CA SER A 181 -12.97 -9.90 -12.56
C SER A 181 -13.53 -9.48 -11.20
N TYR A 182 -13.07 -10.12 -10.12
CA TYR A 182 -13.38 -9.71 -8.75
C TYR A 182 -12.87 -8.29 -8.45
N ILE A 183 -11.62 -7.98 -8.78
CA ILE A 183 -11.04 -6.64 -8.60
C ILE A 183 -11.87 -5.58 -9.36
N GLN A 184 -12.25 -5.84 -10.61
CA GLN A 184 -13.07 -4.91 -11.39
C GLN A 184 -14.47 -4.71 -10.80
N ALA A 185 -15.11 -5.76 -10.29
CA ALA A 185 -16.40 -5.65 -9.62
C ALA A 185 -16.32 -4.73 -8.38
N THR A 186 -15.21 -4.80 -7.63
CA THR A 186 -14.99 -3.91 -6.47
C THR A 186 -14.73 -2.46 -6.88
N ALA A 187 -13.97 -2.23 -7.95
CA ALA A 187 -13.72 -0.89 -8.48
C ALA A 187 -15.01 -0.20 -8.95
N SER A 188 -16.00 -0.98 -9.41
CA SER A 188 -17.33 -0.45 -9.79
C SER A 188 -18.26 -0.15 -8.60
N GLY A 189 -17.81 -0.35 -7.36
CA GLY A 189 -18.59 -0.10 -6.14
C GLY A 189 -19.69 -1.13 -5.87
N LYS A 190 -19.76 -2.21 -6.67
CA LYS A 190 -20.75 -3.29 -6.50
C LYS A 190 -20.43 -4.21 -5.32
N VAL A 191 -19.15 -4.32 -4.97
CA VAL A 191 -18.63 -5.21 -3.92
C VAL A 191 -17.56 -4.48 -3.12
N ASP A 192 -17.53 -4.67 -1.81
CA ASP A 192 -16.47 -4.14 -0.96
C ASP A 192 -15.22 -5.02 -1.05
N LEU A 193 -14.06 -4.43 -1.39
CA LEU A 193 -12.82 -5.17 -1.64
C LEU A 193 -12.30 -5.85 -0.37
N LYS A 194 -12.11 -7.17 -0.43
CA LYS A 194 -11.44 -7.99 0.60
C LYS A 194 -10.08 -8.44 0.07
N VAL A 195 -9.02 -7.97 0.72
CA VAL A 195 -7.65 -8.23 0.27
C VAL A 195 -7.20 -9.64 0.64
N GLU A 196 -7.79 -10.24 1.68
CA GLU A 196 -7.42 -11.56 2.19
C GLU A 196 -7.55 -12.65 1.13
N ILE A 197 -8.62 -12.65 0.32
CA ILE A 197 -8.79 -13.64 -0.75
C ILE A 197 -7.77 -13.44 -1.88
N LEU A 198 -7.42 -12.19 -2.20
CA LEU A 198 -6.39 -11.88 -3.20
C LEU A 198 -5.00 -12.33 -2.75
N ILE A 199 -4.70 -12.23 -1.46
CA ILE A 199 -3.47 -12.77 -0.87
C ILE A 199 -3.43 -14.30 -1.00
N LEU A 200 -4.53 -14.99 -0.69
CA LEU A 200 -4.60 -16.46 -0.83
C LEU A 200 -4.38 -16.90 -2.27
N VAL A 201 -5.04 -16.25 -3.23
CA VAL A 201 -4.86 -16.50 -4.66
C VAL A 201 -3.41 -16.26 -5.08
N THR A 202 -2.84 -15.13 -4.67
CA THR A 202 -1.45 -14.76 -5.02
C THR A 202 -0.44 -15.75 -4.46
N ASN A 203 -0.59 -16.13 -3.18
CA ASN A 203 0.28 -17.12 -2.54
C ASN A 203 0.21 -18.48 -3.24
N TYR A 204 -0.99 -18.91 -3.64
CA TYR A 204 -1.15 -20.16 -4.37
C TYR A 204 -0.47 -20.11 -5.75
N ILE A 205 -0.69 -19.04 -6.51
CA ILE A 205 -0.01 -18.83 -7.81
C ILE A 205 1.51 -18.88 -7.61
N LEU A 206 2.05 -18.13 -6.64
CA LEU A 206 3.49 -18.09 -6.37
C LEU A 206 4.05 -19.42 -5.90
N LYS A 207 3.28 -20.21 -5.13
CA LYS A 207 3.67 -21.58 -4.75
C LYS A 207 3.89 -22.44 -6.01
N ILE A 208 2.94 -22.42 -6.94
CA ILE A 208 3.04 -23.24 -8.16
C ILE A 208 4.15 -22.73 -9.08
N LEU A 209 4.28 -21.41 -9.28
CA LEU A 209 5.38 -20.83 -10.04
C LEU A 209 6.75 -21.17 -9.40
N GLY A 210 6.83 -21.19 -8.07
CA GLY A 210 8.01 -21.61 -7.32
C GLY A 210 8.35 -23.09 -7.49
N ILE A 211 7.35 -23.98 -7.54
CA ILE A 211 7.54 -25.41 -7.88
C ILE A 211 8.14 -25.55 -9.29
N LEU A 212 7.71 -24.72 -10.23
CA LEU A 212 8.27 -24.66 -11.58
C LEU A 212 9.65 -23.98 -11.62
N GLY A 213 10.16 -23.48 -10.49
CA GLY A 213 11.46 -22.85 -10.30
C GLY A 213 11.54 -21.41 -10.82
N LEU A 214 10.42 -20.70 -10.86
CA LEU A 214 10.39 -19.26 -11.09
C LEU A 214 10.58 -18.56 -9.74
N GLU A 215 11.63 -17.76 -9.61
CA GLU A 215 11.98 -17.11 -8.35
C GLU A 215 10.88 -16.16 -7.85
N THR A 216 10.55 -16.26 -6.57
CA THR A 216 9.53 -15.43 -5.91
C THR A 216 10.17 -14.33 -5.06
N ARG A 217 9.46 -13.21 -4.90
CA ARG A 217 9.91 -12.14 -4.00
C ARG A 217 9.81 -12.61 -2.54
N PRO A 218 10.69 -12.13 -1.65
CA PRO A 218 10.62 -12.44 -0.22
C PRO A 218 9.32 -11.97 0.44
N ASP A 219 8.68 -10.93 -0.10
CA ASP A 219 7.41 -10.38 0.40
C ASP A 219 6.19 -11.26 0.07
N GLY A 220 6.33 -12.26 -0.81
CA GLY A 220 5.24 -13.12 -1.27
C GLY A 220 4.22 -12.40 -2.16
N LEU A 221 4.55 -11.24 -2.75
CA LEU A 221 3.64 -10.42 -3.55
C LEU A 221 4.06 -10.28 -5.03
N GLY A 222 4.67 -11.34 -5.56
CA GLY A 222 5.05 -11.45 -6.96
C GLY A 222 6.30 -12.30 -7.15
N TRP A 223 6.67 -12.54 -8.39
CA TRP A 223 8.00 -13.09 -8.70
C TRP A 223 9.10 -12.03 -8.58
N ALA A 224 10.34 -12.47 -8.37
CA ALA A 224 11.51 -11.60 -8.25
C ALA A 224 11.64 -10.66 -9.47
N ASP A 225 12.29 -9.51 -9.38
CA ASP A 225 12.53 -8.70 -10.57
C ASP A 225 13.61 -9.36 -11.43
N SER A 226 13.50 -9.29 -12.77
CA SER A 226 14.47 -9.89 -13.69
C SER A 226 15.85 -9.22 -13.71
N LYS A 227 16.17 -8.40 -12.70
CA LYS A 227 17.49 -7.78 -12.50
C LYS A 227 18.42 -8.77 -11.80
N VAL A 228 18.67 -9.91 -12.43
CA VAL A 228 19.91 -10.64 -12.17
C VAL A 228 20.78 -10.35 -13.36
N ASP A 229 21.62 -9.32 -13.18
CA ASP A 229 22.72 -9.06 -14.10
C ASP A 229 23.47 -10.37 -14.35
N ALA A 230 23.87 -10.62 -15.59
CA ALA A 230 24.59 -11.81 -16.04
C ALA A 230 25.96 -12.04 -15.35
N LYS A 231 26.24 -11.37 -14.24
CA LYS A 231 27.48 -11.42 -13.46
C LYS A 231 27.48 -12.39 -12.27
N ASP A 232 26.32 -12.85 -11.80
CA ASP A 232 26.25 -13.68 -10.58
C ASP A 232 26.19 -15.20 -10.85
N LEU A 233 26.39 -15.65 -12.08
CA LEU A 233 26.46 -17.08 -12.41
C LEU A 233 27.78 -17.77 -12.02
N THR A 234 28.68 -17.08 -11.31
CA THR A 234 29.90 -17.67 -10.76
C THR A 234 30.04 -17.33 -9.27
N GLY A 235 29.36 -18.07 -8.39
CA GLY A 235 29.60 -17.91 -6.96
C GLY A 235 28.72 -18.77 -6.06
N ALA A 236 29.21 -19.95 -5.71
CA ALA A 236 28.84 -20.57 -4.46
C ALA A 236 29.28 -19.64 -3.31
N GLY A 237 28.33 -19.10 -2.55
CA GLY A 237 28.62 -18.19 -1.46
C GLY A 237 27.39 -17.82 -0.65
N THR A 238 27.24 -18.47 0.50
CA THR A 238 26.37 -18.05 1.60
C THR A 238 26.66 -16.59 1.97
N GLY A 239 25.68 -15.71 1.82
CA GLY A 239 25.79 -14.32 2.21
C GLY A 239 24.41 -13.68 2.35
N ALA A 240 23.85 -13.76 3.56
CA ALA A 240 22.73 -12.94 3.97
C ALA A 240 23.17 -11.46 3.95
N GLY A 241 22.83 -10.76 2.88
CA GLY A 241 23.05 -9.33 2.70
C GLY A 241 21.73 -8.66 2.30
N ALA A 242 20.92 -8.32 3.30
CA ALA A 242 19.68 -7.57 3.14
C ALA A 242 19.95 -6.19 2.54
N SER A 243 19.63 -5.99 1.26
CA SER A 243 19.49 -4.66 0.66
C SER A 243 18.57 -4.63 -0.58
N SER A 244 17.61 -5.55 -0.70
CA SER A 244 16.62 -5.52 -1.79
C SER A 244 15.28 -4.92 -1.36
N GLY A 245 15.24 -3.64 -0.99
CA GLY A 245 14.00 -2.88 -1.20
C GLY A 245 13.85 -2.76 -2.71
N SER A 246 12.79 -3.30 -3.30
CA SER A 246 12.60 -3.14 -4.74
C SER A 246 12.48 -1.66 -5.08
N ASN A 247 12.84 -1.26 -6.31
CA ASN A 247 12.66 0.13 -6.75
C ASN A 247 11.23 0.65 -6.44
N GLU A 248 10.24 -0.24 -6.48
CA GLU A 248 8.86 0.04 -6.09
C GLU A 248 8.75 0.45 -4.62
N ASP A 249 9.39 -0.26 -3.69
CA ASP A 249 9.35 0.04 -2.25
C ASP A 249 10.03 1.37 -1.91
N THR A 250 11.11 1.70 -2.62
CA THR A 250 11.80 3.00 -2.47
C THR A 250 10.96 4.16 -3.02
N ILE A 251 10.27 3.96 -4.15
CA ILE A 251 9.54 5.02 -4.87
C ILE A 251 8.11 5.21 -4.35
N LEU A 252 7.46 4.15 -3.85
CA LEU A 252 6.05 4.15 -3.45
C LEU A 252 5.70 5.25 -2.43
N PRO A 253 6.52 5.55 -1.40
CA PRO A 253 6.21 6.63 -0.47
C PRO A 253 6.11 8.00 -1.17
N TYR A 254 7.00 8.28 -2.12
CA TYR A 254 7.00 9.53 -2.89
C TYR A 254 5.79 9.63 -3.81
N VAL A 255 5.45 8.54 -4.50
CA VAL A 255 4.28 8.48 -5.38
C VAL A 255 2.99 8.63 -4.57
N LYS A 256 2.90 8.05 -3.38
CA LYS A 256 1.76 8.24 -2.46
C LYS A 256 1.59 9.70 -2.05
N ALA A 257 2.67 10.39 -1.67
CA ALA A 257 2.61 11.82 -1.31
C ALA A 257 2.10 12.68 -2.49
N LEU A 258 2.62 12.43 -3.70
CA LEU A 258 2.18 13.12 -4.91
C LEU A 258 0.71 12.82 -5.28
N ALA A 259 0.27 11.57 -5.16
CA ALA A 259 -1.11 11.17 -5.43
C ALA A 259 -2.10 11.82 -4.46
N GLN A 260 -1.79 11.84 -3.16
CA GLN A 260 -2.61 12.50 -2.14
C GLN A 260 -2.74 14.01 -2.39
N PHE A 261 -1.62 14.66 -2.75
CA PHE A 261 -1.61 16.08 -3.11
C PHE A 261 -2.50 16.34 -4.34
N ARG A 262 -2.35 15.54 -5.40
CA ARG A 262 -3.21 15.64 -6.60
C ARG A 262 -4.69 15.53 -6.25
N ASP A 263 -5.07 14.55 -5.44
CA ASP A 263 -6.47 14.32 -5.07
C ASP A 263 -7.04 15.46 -4.25
N THR A 264 -6.24 16.00 -3.32
CA THR A 264 -6.60 17.18 -2.52
C THR A 264 -6.81 18.41 -3.41
N VAL A 265 -5.86 18.70 -4.30
CA VAL A 265 -5.95 19.82 -5.25
C VAL A 265 -7.15 19.66 -6.18
N ARG A 266 -7.39 18.45 -6.69
CA ARG A 266 -8.54 18.16 -7.56
C ARG A 266 -9.86 18.38 -6.82
N GLY A 267 -9.99 17.90 -5.59
CA GLY A 267 -11.18 18.14 -4.76
C GLY A 267 -11.44 19.62 -4.51
N LEU A 268 -10.41 20.35 -4.10
CA LEU A 268 -10.48 21.80 -3.86
C LEU A 268 -10.84 22.59 -5.13
N ALA A 269 -10.35 22.16 -6.30
CA ALA A 269 -10.67 22.77 -7.59
C ALA A 269 -12.12 22.54 -7.99
N ILE A 270 -12.65 21.33 -7.79
CA ILE A 270 -14.07 21.00 -8.04
C ILE A 270 -14.97 21.84 -7.13
N GLU A 271 -14.59 22.02 -5.87
CA GLU A 271 -15.32 22.83 -4.88
C GLU A 271 -15.15 24.36 -5.07
N LYS A 272 -14.33 24.81 -6.03
CA LYS A 272 -13.97 26.23 -6.23
C LYS A 272 -13.50 26.90 -4.93
N ALA A 273 -12.66 26.21 -4.17
CA ALA A 273 -12.16 26.70 -2.90
C ALA A 273 -11.22 27.92 -3.06
N ASP A 274 -11.04 28.66 -1.98
CA ASP A 274 -10.13 29.81 -1.92
C ASP A 274 -8.65 29.38 -2.09
N ASN A 275 -7.84 30.27 -2.68
CA ASN A 275 -6.42 30.10 -2.94
C ASN A 275 -5.63 29.71 -1.69
N ASN A 276 -6.06 30.16 -0.51
CA ASN A 276 -5.42 29.82 0.75
C ASN A 276 -5.44 28.30 1.05
N LYS A 277 -6.50 27.58 0.63
CA LYS A 277 -6.57 26.11 0.82
C LYS A 277 -5.56 25.37 -0.08
N PHE A 278 -5.28 25.89 -1.26
CA PHE A 278 -4.25 25.34 -2.15
C PHE A 278 -2.83 25.55 -1.60
N LEU A 279 -2.58 26.70 -0.95
CA LEU A 279 -1.31 26.93 -0.25
C LEU A 279 -1.10 25.92 0.88
N ILE A 280 -2.15 25.65 1.69
CA ILE A 280 -2.11 24.63 2.74
C ILE A 280 -1.82 23.23 2.16
N ALA A 281 -2.44 22.88 1.02
CA ALA A 281 -2.15 21.60 0.35
C ALA A 281 -0.69 21.52 -0.11
N THR A 282 -0.12 22.63 -0.57
CA THR A 282 1.29 22.72 -1.01
C THR A 282 2.26 22.58 0.17
N ASP A 283 1.94 23.17 1.31
CA ASP A 283 2.72 23.00 2.55
C ASP A 283 2.65 21.57 3.10
N THR A 284 1.51 20.91 2.90
CA THR A 284 1.31 19.51 3.31
C THR A 284 2.24 18.57 2.53
N ILE A 285 2.29 18.69 1.19
CA ILE A 285 3.22 17.86 0.40
C ILE A 285 4.68 18.19 0.69
N ARG A 286 5.03 19.46 0.90
CA ARG A 286 6.40 19.86 1.29
C ARG A 286 6.84 19.18 2.61
N SER A 287 5.93 19.10 3.58
CA SER A 287 6.17 18.43 4.86
C SER A 287 6.27 16.91 4.72
N GLN A 288 5.42 16.29 3.90
CA GLN A 288 5.48 14.85 3.61
C GLN A 288 6.79 14.47 2.92
N LEU A 289 7.22 15.24 1.91
CA LEU A 289 8.49 15.01 1.21
C LEU A 289 9.70 15.15 2.15
N LEU A 290 9.66 16.07 3.11
CA LEU A 290 10.72 16.23 4.11
C LEU A 290 10.83 15.00 5.02
N GLN A 291 9.71 14.38 5.38
CA GLN A 291 9.69 13.09 6.09
C GLN A 291 10.26 11.93 5.26
N LEU A 292 10.24 12.05 3.93
CA LEU A 292 10.85 11.11 3.00
C LEU A 292 12.31 11.45 2.67
N GLY A 293 12.88 12.52 3.27
CA GLY A 293 14.27 12.92 3.03
C GLY A 293 14.45 13.84 1.82
N VAL A 294 13.39 14.51 1.36
CA VAL A 294 13.43 15.46 0.25
C VAL A 294 13.02 16.85 0.74
N SER A 295 13.92 17.83 0.63
CA SER A 295 13.61 19.25 0.86
C SER A 295 13.31 19.95 -0.47
N LEU A 296 12.30 20.82 -0.47
CA LEU A 296 11.96 21.68 -1.59
C LEU A 296 12.18 23.15 -1.20
N ASP A 297 13.14 23.80 -1.85
CA ASP A 297 13.41 25.22 -1.68
C ASP A 297 12.89 26.00 -2.90
N ASP A 298 12.04 27.00 -2.68
CA ASP A 298 11.46 27.79 -3.78
C ASP A 298 12.46 28.82 -4.30
N ARG A 299 12.72 28.81 -5.62
CA ARG A 299 13.58 29.81 -6.27
C ARG A 299 12.76 31.04 -6.68
N PRO A 300 13.40 32.22 -6.80
CA PRO A 300 12.73 33.45 -7.22
C PRO A 300 12.09 33.39 -8.61
N ASP A 301 12.50 32.44 -9.45
CA ASP A 301 11.96 32.19 -10.79
C ASP A 301 10.67 31.34 -10.79
N GLY A 302 10.19 30.93 -9.62
CA GLY A 302 8.99 30.10 -9.46
C GLY A 302 9.24 28.59 -9.61
N THR A 303 10.50 28.16 -9.76
CA THR A 303 10.84 26.72 -9.79
C THR A 303 11.35 26.25 -8.43
N SER A 304 11.03 25.02 -8.04
CA SER A 304 11.55 24.46 -6.78
C SER A 304 12.91 23.78 -7.01
N LEU A 305 13.85 24.01 -6.10
CA LEU A 305 15.11 23.28 -5.98
C LEU A 305 14.88 22.06 -5.09
N VAL A 306 15.19 20.88 -5.60
CA VAL A 306 15.04 19.61 -4.88
C VAL A 306 16.37 19.24 -4.24
N LYS A 307 16.41 19.04 -2.92
CA LYS A 307 17.58 18.55 -2.19
C LYS A 307 17.25 17.21 -1.51
N LEU A 308 18.12 16.23 -1.69
CA LEU A 308 18.09 14.98 -0.94
C LEU A 308 18.86 15.18 0.37
N LEU A 309 18.27 14.78 1.49
CA LEU A 309 18.79 15.01 2.84
C LEU A 309 19.40 13.73 3.40
N ASP A 310 20.54 13.85 4.07
CA ASP A 310 21.10 12.76 4.88
C ASP A 310 20.31 12.58 6.19
N GLU A 311 20.42 11.43 6.86
CA GLU A 311 19.62 11.14 8.07
C GLU A 311 19.82 12.17 9.20
N THR A 312 21.04 12.71 9.33
CA THR A 312 21.35 13.77 10.29
C THR A 312 20.69 15.10 9.94
N GLU A 313 20.67 15.46 8.65
CA GLU A 313 20.05 16.69 8.15
C GLU A 313 18.53 16.63 8.25
N LYS A 314 17.95 15.46 7.91
CA LYS A 314 16.54 15.15 8.07
C LYS A 314 16.08 15.35 9.51
N LYS A 315 16.82 14.81 10.48
CA LYS A 315 16.46 14.92 11.91
C LYS A 315 16.49 16.36 12.41
N GLN A 316 17.52 17.13 12.02
CA GLN A 316 17.62 18.55 12.38
C GLN A 316 16.49 19.40 11.79
N LEU A 317 16.12 19.17 10.52
CA LEU A 317 15.03 19.89 9.87
C LEU A 317 13.67 19.55 10.48
N LEU A 318 13.43 18.29 10.82
CA LEU A 318 12.21 17.87 11.53
C LEU A 318 12.09 18.52 12.91
N GLU A 319 13.18 18.57 13.69
CA GLU A 319 13.21 19.25 15.00
C GLU A 319 12.93 20.77 14.86
N GLN A 320 13.51 21.43 13.85
CA GLN A 320 13.19 22.84 13.57
C GLN A 320 11.72 23.05 13.19
N GLN A 321 11.15 22.15 12.41
CA GLN A 321 9.75 22.24 11.98
C GLN A 321 8.80 22.02 13.17
N GLU A 322 9.11 21.07 14.06
CA GLU A 322 8.35 20.88 15.31
C GLU A 322 8.42 22.11 16.23
N LEU A 323 9.59 22.72 16.39
CA LEU A 323 9.76 23.93 17.18
C LEU A 323 8.95 25.11 16.60
N LYS A 324 8.99 25.29 15.27
CA LYS A 324 8.17 26.31 14.59
C LYS A 324 6.67 26.04 14.77
N ASN A 325 6.23 24.79 14.64
CA ASN A 325 4.83 24.41 14.80
C ASN A 325 4.35 24.61 16.24
N LYS A 326 5.17 24.27 17.25
CA LYS A 326 4.87 24.56 18.67
C LYS A 326 4.74 26.06 18.92
N ALA A 327 5.66 26.86 18.40
CA ALA A 327 5.61 28.32 18.55
C ALA A 327 4.38 28.94 17.87
N LEU A 328 3.98 28.44 16.70
CA LEU A 328 2.75 28.85 16.01
C LEU A 328 1.49 28.45 16.79
N ALA A 329 1.45 27.21 17.31
CA ALA A 329 0.36 26.72 18.13
C ALA A 329 0.20 27.52 19.43
N GLU A 330 1.30 27.86 20.11
CA GLU A 330 1.29 28.73 21.30
C GLU A 330 0.79 30.14 20.99
N LYS A 331 1.22 30.73 19.86
CA LYS A 331 0.71 32.05 19.42
C LYS A 331 -0.79 31.98 19.11
N ALA A 332 -1.26 30.93 18.44
CA ALA A 332 -2.68 30.74 18.15
C ALA A 332 -3.51 30.53 19.43
N ALA A 333 -3.00 29.76 20.40
CA ALA A 333 -3.63 29.55 21.69
C ALA A 333 -3.74 30.86 22.49
N LYS A 334 -2.66 31.65 22.57
CA LYS A 334 -2.67 32.97 23.21
C LYS A 334 -3.65 33.93 22.54
N LYS A 335 -3.78 33.89 21.21
CA LYS A 335 -4.75 34.72 20.48
C LYS A 335 -6.19 34.31 20.79
N LYS A 336 -6.51 33.01 20.78
CA LYS A 336 -7.84 32.49 21.19
C LYS A 336 -8.17 32.83 22.63
N GLU A 337 -7.22 32.72 23.54
CA GLU A 337 -7.41 33.07 24.96
C GLU A 337 -7.69 34.57 25.13
N GLN A 338 -6.97 35.43 24.41
CA GLN A 338 -7.24 36.87 24.39
C GLN A 338 -8.59 37.23 23.78
N GLU A 339 -9.00 36.56 22.70
CA GLU A 339 -10.32 36.73 22.09
C GLU A 339 -11.44 36.27 23.03
N ALA A 340 -11.28 35.12 23.69
CA ALA A 340 -12.22 34.62 24.69
C ALA A 340 -12.32 35.56 25.92
N LEU A 341 -11.19 36.11 26.37
CA LEU A 341 -11.17 37.06 27.48
C LEU A 341 -11.84 38.39 27.10
N LYS A 342 -11.63 38.87 25.87
CA LYS A 342 -12.33 40.05 25.34
C LYS A 342 -13.82 39.80 25.22
N ALA A 343 -14.24 38.68 24.63
CA ALA A 343 -15.64 38.29 24.51
C ALA A 343 -16.33 38.15 25.87
N LYS A 344 -15.63 37.58 26.88
CA LYS A 344 -16.15 37.49 28.26
C LYS A 344 -16.31 38.87 28.89
N LYS A 345 -15.33 39.76 28.76
CA LYS A 345 -15.42 41.15 29.25
C LYS A 345 -16.52 41.95 28.56
N GLU A 346 -16.72 41.73 27.27
CA GLU A 346 -17.77 42.36 26.48
C GLU A 346 -19.16 41.83 26.87
N ALA A 347 -19.30 40.51 27.07
CA ALA A 347 -20.52 39.90 27.60
C ALA A 347 -20.85 40.36 29.03
N GLU A 348 -19.85 40.48 29.91
CA GLU A 348 -20.03 41.02 31.27
C GLU A 348 -20.41 42.50 31.24
N LYS A 349 -19.82 43.29 30.33
CA LYS A 349 -20.19 44.70 30.12
C LYS A 349 -21.63 44.82 29.60
N LEU A 350 -22.02 44.01 28.62
CA LEU A 350 -23.37 43.99 28.07
C LEU A 350 -24.40 43.51 29.10
N ALA A 351 -24.06 42.51 29.93
CA ALA A 351 -24.91 42.06 31.04
C ALA A 351 -25.11 43.17 32.08
N LYS A 352 -24.06 43.91 32.45
CA LYS A 352 -24.16 45.07 33.34
C LYS A 352 -24.96 46.22 32.74
N MET A 353 -24.85 46.46 31.43
CA MET A 353 -25.62 47.49 30.73
C MET A 353 -27.10 47.12 30.54
N LYS A 354 -27.48 45.84 30.65
CA LYS A 354 -28.87 45.34 30.52
C LYS A 354 -29.68 45.44 31.82
N ILE A 355 -29.03 45.71 32.96
CA ILE A 355 -29.71 45.85 34.26
C ILE A 355 -30.47 47.18 34.28
N ASP A 356 -31.79 47.12 34.41
CA ASP A 356 -32.66 48.29 34.51
C ASP A 356 -32.31 49.08 35.79
N PRO A 357 -32.05 50.39 35.71
CA PRO A 357 -31.72 51.24 36.86
C PRO A 357 -32.75 51.14 38.02
N LYS A 358 -34.03 50.87 37.71
CA LYS A 358 -35.10 50.75 38.72
C LYS A 358 -35.14 49.41 39.45
N GLU A 359 -34.42 48.40 38.97
CA GLU A 359 -34.36 47.06 39.59
C GLU A 359 -33.02 46.77 40.27
N MET A 360 -32.02 47.62 40.02
CA MET A 360 -30.64 47.47 40.53
C MET A 360 -30.56 47.40 42.06
N PHE A 361 -31.47 48.05 42.79
CA PHE A 361 -31.44 48.13 44.26
C PHE A 361 -32.51 47.27 44.94
N LYS A 362 -33.36 46.56 44.20
CA LYS A 362 -34.44 45.72 44.73
C LYS A 362 -33.93 44.35 45.21
N ASP A 363 -32.92 44.34 46.07
CA ASP A 363 -32.51 43.13 46.77
C ASP A 363 -33.28 43.04 48.11
N PRO A 364 -34.20 42.07 48.28
CA PRO A 364 -35.02 41.94 49.48
C PRO A 364 -34.21 41.61 50.76
N SER A 365 -32.92 41.36 50.62
CA SER A 365 -32.00 41.03 51.72
C SER A 365 -31.34 42.26 52.35
N LEU A 366 -31.47 43.45 51.74
CA LEU A 366 -30.71 44.64 52.12
C LEU A 366 -31.58 45.88 52.43
N TYR A 367 -32.77 46.03 51.84
CA TYR A 367 -33.57 47.26 51.99
C TYR A 367 -35.08 46.99 52.05
N LYS A 368 -35.80 47.74 52.90
CA LYS A 368 -37.23 47.53 53.20
C LYS A 368 -38.19 48.46 52.47
N GLU A 369 -37.81 49.72 52.27
CA GLU A 369 -38.63 50.73 51.58
C GLU A 369 -37.82 51.50 50.53
N TYR A 370 -38.51 51.92 49.47
CA TYR A 370 -37.93 52.53 48.27
C TYR A 370 -38.75 53.77 47.87
N ASP A 371 -38.08 54.76 47.27
CA ASP A 371 -38.75 55.92 46.69
C ASP A 371 -39.38 55.64 45.30
N GLU A 372 -40.10 56.61 44.72
CA GLU A 372 -40.75 56.51 43.39
C GLU A 372 -39.77 56.22 42.23
N ASN A 373 -38.46 56.39 42.45
CA ASN A 373 -37.40 56.12 41.48
C ASN A 373 -36.65 54.81 41.76
N GLY A 374 -37.02 54.06 42.80
CA GLY A 374 -36.42 52.77 43.14
C GLY A 374 -35.14 52.86 43.98
N ILE A 375 -34.88 53.99 44.65
CA ILE A 375 -33.71 54.18 45.53
C ILE A 375 -34.09 53.80 46.97
N PRO A 376 -33.30 52.96 47.67
CA PRO A 376 -33.58 52.59 49.06
C PRO A 376 -33.62 53.78 50.02
N THR A 377 -34.64 53.85 50.86
CA THR A 377 -34.80 54.90 51.88
C THR A 377 -34.51 54.41 53.30
N ILE A 378 -34.75 53.11 53.57
CA ILE A 378 -34.62 52.46 54.88
C ILE A 378 -33.83 51.14 54.76
N ASP A 379 -32.86 50.93 55.65
CA ASP A 379 -32.06 49.70 55.76
C ASP A 379 -32.87 48.56 56.42
N ILE A 380 -32.45 47.30 56.31
CA ILE A 380 -33.16 46.11 56.84
C ILE A 380 -33.46 46.19 58.35
N ASN A 381 -32.64 46.94 59.08
CA ASN A 381 -32.75 47.20 60.53
C ASN A 381 -33.72 48.34 60.89
N GLY A 382 -34.38 48.99 59.91
CA GLY A 382 -35.38 50.02 60.16
C GLY A 382 -34.81 51.43 60.41
N GLU A 383 -33.53 51.66 60.14
CA GLU A 383 -32.89 52.98 60.25
C GLU A 383 -32.89 53.72 58.89
N GLU A 384 -33.16 55.04 58.93
CA GLU A 384 -33.07 55.90 57.74
C GLU A 384 -31.61 56.04 57.27
N LEU A 385 -31.38 55.78 55.99
CA LEU A 385 -30.05 55.90 55.39
C LEU A 385 -29.49 57.34 55.51
N SER A 386 -28.25 57.46 55.99
CA SER A 386 -27.58 58.76 56.17
C SER A 386 -27.48 59.55 54.85
N LYS A 387 -27.44 60.89 54.93
CA LYS A 387 -27.32 61.78 53.74
C LYS A 387 -26.12 61.44 52.84
N SER A 388 -25.03 60.92 53.41
CA SER A 388 -23.85 60.46 52.67
C SER A 388 -24.10 59.15 51.91
N ALA A 389 -24.81 58.19 52.53
CA ALA A 389 -25.19 56.94 51.91
C ALA A 389 -26.18 57.15 50.75
N LYS A 390 -27.20 58.00 50.94
CA LYS A 390 -28.17 58.39 49.89
C LYS A 390 -27.47 59.03 48.68
N LYS A 391 -26.45 59.88 48.91
CA LYS A 391 -25.68 60.51 47.82
C LYS A 391 -24.79 59.50 47.07
N LYS A 392 -24.27 58.49 47.75
CA LYS A 392 -23.48 57.40 47.14
C LYS A 392 -24.36 56.48 46.27
N LEU A 393 -25.55 56.13 46.77
CA LEU A 393 -26.56 55.35 46.04
C LEU A 393 -27.09 56.11 44.82
N LEU A 394 -27.39 57.40 44.96
CA LEU A 394 -27.80 58.26 43.84
C LEU A 394 -26.72 58.36 42.75
N LYS A 395 -25.44 58.42 43.14
CA LYS A 395 -24.31 58.43 42.18
C LYS A 395 -24.17 57.09 41.45
N GLN A 396 -24.44 55.97 42.13
CA GLN A 396 -24.45 54.65 41.52
C GLN A 396 -25.65 54.48 40.57
N TYR A 397 -26.83 54.96 40.96
CA TYR A 397 -28.03 55.00 40.12
C TYR A 397 -27.78 55.81 38.83
N GLN A 398 -27.24 57.02 38.93
CA GLN A 398 -26.94 57.88 37.78
C GLN A 398 -25.84 57.30 36.86
N GLN A 399 -24.89 56.54 37.41
CA GLN A 399 -23.89 55.83 36.61
C GLN A 399 -24.52 54.66 35.85
N GLN A 400 -25.40 53.90 36.49
CA GLN A 400 -26.13 52.80 35.85
C GLN A 400 -27.13 53.30 34.81
N GLU A 401 -27.82 54.40 35.06
CA GLU A 401 -28.75 55.06 34.13
C GLU A 401 -28.02 55.52 32.85
N LYS A 402 -26.80 56.03 32.97
CA LYS A 402 -25.97 56.36 31.80
C LYS A 402 -25.59 55.12 30.98
N LEU A 403 -25.21 54.02 31.64
CA LEU A 403 -24.85 52.76 31.00
C LEU A 403 -26.05 52.09 30.31
N TYR A 404 -27.23 52.13 30.94
CA TYR A 404 -28.48 51.60 30.38
C TYR A 404 -28.98 52.43 29.19
N ASN A 405 -28.86 53.76 29.26
CA ASN A 405 -29.19 54.65 28.15
C ASN A 405 -28.21 54.51 26.97
N GLU A 406 -26.92 54.21 27.21
CA GLU A 406 -25.98 53.83 26.16
C GLU A 406 -26.39 52.52 25.47
N TYR A 407 -26.88 51.53 26.22
CA TYR A 407 -27.41 50.28 25.65
C TYR A 407 -28.64 50.51 24.78
N LEU A 408 -29.62 51.31 25.25
CA LEU A 408 -30.81 51.67 24.49
C LEU A 408 -30.51 52.43 23.19
N LYS A 409 -29.41 53.19 23.13
CA LYS A 409 -28.94 53.88 21.92
C LYS A 409 -28.13 52.99 20.96
N SER A 410 -27.57 51.88 21.44
CA SER A 410 -26.76 50.93 20.65
C SER A 410 -27.59 49.83 19.97
N LYS A 411 -28.90 49.80 20.25
CA LYS A 411 -29.90 48.92 19.65
C LYS A 411 -30.57 49.63 18.48
#